data_AF-A0A1F7G8K8-F1
#
_entry.id   AF-A0A1F7G8K8-F1
#
_cell.length_a   1.000
_cell.length_b   1.000
_cell.length_c   1.000
_cell.angle_alpha   90.00
_cell.angle_beta   90.00
_cell.angle_gamma   90.00
#
_symmetry.space_group_name_H-M   'P 1'
#
loop_
_entity.id
_entity.type
_entity.pdbx_description
1 polymer ?
#
loop_
_entity_poly.entity_id
_entity_poly.type
_entity_poly.pdbx_seq_one_letter_code
_entity_poly.pdbx_strand_id
1 'polypeptide(L)'
;MKLLDIYNRFFIPENLRTHMLRVAGLGKIIADNLSKDIKIDQNILIKALLVHDMGNIVKFDFSVKTIPISPSKIAELRDVKDNFVQKYGADAHVVTEKILNKIDVSNSIIEITNSN
;
A
#
# COMPACT_ATOMS: atom_id res chain seq x y z
N MET A 1 2.54 -14.43 5.18
CA MET A 1 3.17 -13.42 6.08
C MET A 1 2.08 -12.65 6.81
N LYS A 2 2.33 -12.13 8.03
CA LYS A 2 1.38 -11.19 8.65
C LYS A 2 1.51 -9.83 7.96
N LEU A 3 0.43 -9.05 7.92
CA LEU A 3 0.41 -7.73 7.28
C LEU A 3 1.49 -6.78 7.85
N LEU A 4 1.64 -6.77 9.18
CA LEU A 4 2.66 -5.94 9.83
C LEU A 4 4.08 -6.33 9.41
N ASP A 5 4.35 -7.61 9.17
CA ASP A 5 5.65 -8.07 8.66
C ASP A 5 5.92 -7.53 7.25
N ILE A 6 4.88 -7.49 6.40
CA ILE A 6 4.96 -6.92 5.05
C ILE A 6 5.27 -5.42 5.16
N TYR A 7 4.48 -4.67 5.93
CA TYR A 7 4.69 -3.23 6.08
C TYR A 7 6.05 -2.87 6.66
N ASN A 8 6.54 -3.65 7.62
CA ASN A 8 7.86 -3.44 8.22
C ASN A 8 8.98 -3.81 7.24
N ARG A 9 8.87 -4.95 6.54
CA ARG A 9 9.85 -5.38 5.53
C ARG A 9 10.05 -4.36 4.42
N PHE A 10 8.98 -3.66 4.04
CA PHE A 10 9.01 -2.65 2.99
C PHE A 10 9.01 -1.21 3.53
N PHE A 11 9.28 -1.01 4.83
CA PHE A 11 9.39 0.31 5.45
C PHE A 11 8.22 1.25 5.12
N ILE A 12 7.01 0.70 4.97
CA ILE A 12 5.83 1.46 4.60
C ILE A 12 5.58 2.52 5.69
N PRO A 13 5.49 3.82 5.37
CA PRO A 13 5.27 4.89 6.35
C PRO A 13 3.92 4.73 7.06
N GLU A 14 3.83 5.16 8.32
CA GLU A 14 2.62 5.01 9.15
C GLU A 14 1.37 5.62 8.51
N ASN A 15 1.50 6.80 7.91
CA ASN A 15 0.38 7.46 7.25
C ASN A 15 -0.10 6.67 6.01
N LEU A 16 0.81 6.02 5.27
CA LEU A 16 0.46 5.15 4.14
C LEU A 16 -0.19 3.84 4.62
N ARG A 17 0.30 3.25 5.73
CA ARG A 17 -0.37 2.10 6.37
C ARG A 17 -1.79 2.46 6.79
N THR A 18 -1.95 3.62 7.40
CA THR A 18 -3.25 4.14 7.88
C THR A 18 -4.20 4.39 6.72
N HIS A 19 -3.72 4.92 5.60
CA HIS A 19 -4.49 5.04 4.36
C HIS A 19 -5.03 3.70 3.90
N MET A 20 -4.15 2.70 3.69
CA MET A 20 -4.57 1.37 3.23
C MET A 20 -5.53 0.68 4.21
N LEU A 21 -5.33 0.84 5.53
CA LEU A 21 -6.26 0.34 6.55
C LEU A 21 -7.64 1.00 6.46
N ARG A 22 -7.71 2.32 6.27
CA ARG A 22 -8.97 3.06 6.11
C ARG A 22 -9.70 2.66 4.84
N VAL A 23 -8.98 2.56 3.72
CA VAL A 23 -9.55 2.13 2.43
C VAL A 23 -10.08 0.70 2.53
N ALA A 24 -9.33 -0.22 3.13
CA ALA A 24 -9.80 -1.59 3.34
C ALA A 24 -11.03 -1.65 4.26
N GLY A 25 -11.06 -0.86 5.32
CA GLY A 25 -12.23 -0.74 6.21
C GLY A 25 -13.47 -0.23 5.48
N LEU A 26 -13.32 0.85 4.69
CA LEU A 26 -14.41 1.37 3.87
C LEU A 26 -14.86 0.36 2.80
N GLY A 27 -13.92 -0.31 2.14
CA GLY A 27 -14.22 -1.35 1.15
C GLY A 27 -15.02 -2.50 1.74
N LYS A 28 -14.71 -2.91 2.98
CA LYS A 28 -15.53 -3.89 3.70
C LYS A 28 -16.95 -3.37 3.95
N ILE A 29 -17.09 -2.15 4.48
CA ILE A 29 -18.41 -1.56 4.76
C ILE A 29 -19.25 -1.51 3.49
N ILE A 30 -18.66 -1.08 2.37
CA ILE A 30 -19.34 -1.07 1.07
C ILE A 30 -19.76 -2.49 0.69
N ALA A 31 -18.83 -3.46 0.71
CA ALA A 31 -19.11 -4.83 0.32
C ALA A 31 -20.18 -5.51 1.20
N ASP A 32 -20.27 -5.17 2.48
CA ASP A 32 -21.31 -5.67 3.40
C ASP A 32 -22.72 -5.11 3.06
N ASN A 33 -22.78 -3.97 2.35
CA ASN A 33 -24.02 -3.25 2.05
C ASN A 33 -24.40 -3.28 0.57
N LEU A 34 -23.70 -4.06 -0.25
CA LEU A 34 -24.09 -4.26 -1.65
C LEU A 34 -25.34 -5.14 -1.77
N SER A 35 -26.08 -4.95 -2.86
CA SER A 35 -27.23 -5.79 -3.19
C SER A 35 -26.82 -7.26 -3.34
N LYS A 36 -27.71 -8.18 -2.95
CA LYS A 36 -27.42 -9.64 -2.87
C LYS A 36 -27.06 -10.29 -4.21
N ASP A 37 -27.40 -9.65 -5.31
CA ASP A 37 -27.06 -10.02 -6.68
C ASP A 37 -25.60 -9.73 -7.04
N ILE A 38 -24.92 -8.83 -6.32
CA ILE A 38 -23.50 -8.54 -6.50
C ILE A 38 -22.68 -9.49 -5.63
N LYS A 39 -21.99 -10.44 -6.26
CA LYS A 39 -21.10 -11.39 -5.58
C LYS A 39 -19.67 -10.85 -5.57
N ILE A 40 -19.15 -10.59 -4.38
CA ILE A 40 -17.75 -10.18 -4.18
C ILE A 40 -17.09 -11.13 -3.18
N ASP A 41 -15.88 -11.59 -3.51
CA ASP A 41 -15.01 -12.21 -2.51
C ASP A 41 -14.41 -11.12 -1.60
N GLN A 42 -15.04 -10.92 -0.45
CA GLN A 42 -14.60 -9.91 0.51
C GLN A 42 -13.18 -10.15 1.04
N ASN A 43 -12.72 -11.41 1.13
CA ASN A 43 -11.38 -11.71 1.62
C ASN A 43 -10.32 -11.26 0.60
N ILE A 44 -10.56 -11.48 -0.69
CA ILE A 44 -9.67 -11.00 -1.75
C ILE A 44 -9.70 -9.47 -1.80
N LEU A 45 -10.89 -8.86 -1.76
CA LEU A 45 -11.05 -7.40 -1.76
C LEU A 45 -10.25 -6.75 -0.62
N ILE A 46 -10.50 -7.17 0.63
CA ILE A 46 -9.83 -6.60 1.80
C ILE A 46 -8.31 -6.75 1.69
N LYS A 47 -7.83 -7.94 1.30
CA LYS A 47 -6.38 -8.18 1.15
C LYS A 47 -5.77 -7.28 0.09
N ALA A 48 -6.42 -7.11 -1.06
CA ALA A 48 -5.95 -6.22 -2.11
C ALA A 48 -5.88 -4.76 -1.63
N LEU A 49 -6.94 -4.26 -0.99
CA LEU A 49 -6.97 -2.89 -0.47
C LEU A 49 -5.92 -2.62 0.61
N LEU A 50 -5.51 -3.64 1.38
CA LEU A 50 -4.44 -3.52 2.36
C LEU A 50 -3.04 -3.39 1.74
N VAL A 51 -2.87 -3.66 0.44
CA VAL A 51 -1.56 -3.63 -0.22
C VAL A 51 -1.52 -2.83 -1.52
N HIS A 52 -2.66 -2.29 -1.96
CA HIS A 52 -2.82 -1.69 -3.29
C HIS A 52 -1.88 -0.50 -3.56
N ASP A 53 -1.52 0.24 -2.52
CA ASP A 53 -0.79 1.51 -2.63
C ASP A 53 0.63 1.45 -2.06
N MET A 54 1.19 0.24 -1.89
CA MET A 54 2.51 0.06 -1.26
C MET A 54 3.64 0.82 -1.97
N GLY A 55 3.56 0.98 -3.29
CA GLY A 55 4.55 1.72 -4.08
C GLY A 55 4.51 3.23 -3.91
N ASN A 56 3.47 3.80 -3.31
CA ASN A 56 3.37 5.27 -3.11
C ASN A 56 4.48 5.82 -2.20
N ILE A 57 5.25 4.98 -1.52
CA ILE A 57 6.48 5.36 -0.82
C ILE A 57 7.43 6.19 -1.69
N VAL A 58 7.52 5.91 -3.00
CA VAL A 58 8.41 6.63 -3.94
C VAL A 58 7.92 8.03 -4.30
N LYS A 59 6.64 8.32 -4.05
CA LYS A 59 5.99 9.62 -4.34
C LYS A 59 6.01 10.57 -3.14
N PHE A 60 6.50 10.13 -1.98
CA PHE A 60 6.48 10.98 -0.78
C PHE A 60 7.38 12.20 -0.95
N ASP A 61 6.76 13.37 -0.80
CA ASP A 61 7.45 14.64 -0.68
C ASP A 61 7.60 15.02 0.80
N PHE A 62 8.81 14.82 1.33
CA PHE A 62 9.18 15.19 2.69
C PHE A 62 9.65 16.64 2.83
N SER A 63 9.45 17.49 1.83
CA SER A 63 9.63 18.94 1.93
C SER A 63 8.39 19.65 2.48
N VAL A 64 7.23 18.99 2.40
CA VAL A 64 5.94 19.53 2.85
C VAL A 64 5.86 19.46 4.38
N LYS A 65 5.79 20.61 5.05
CA LYS A 65 5.69 20.74 6.51
C LYS A 65 4.32 20.32 7.10
N THR A 66 3.46 19.68 6.32
CA THR A 66 2.07 19.37 6.71
C THR A 66 1.96 18.23 7.70
N ILE A 67 3.04 17.47 7.93
CA ILE A 67 3.05 16.36 8.88
C ILE A 67 4.06 16.69 10.00
N PRO A 68 3.65 16.67 11.29
CA PRO A 68 4.55 16.91 12.42
C PRO A 68 5.48 15.69 12.62
N ILE A 69 6.45 15.54 11.73
CA ILE A 69 7.47 14.49 11.76
C ILE A 69 8.78 15.13 12.22
N SER A 70 9.52 14.46 13.11
CA SER A 70 10.83 14.95 13.53
C SER A 70 11.82 15.01 12.34
N PRO A 71 12.80 15.93 12.34
CA PRO A 71 13.82 15.99 11.29
C PRO A 71 14.58 14.67 11.09
N SER A 72 14.87 13.94 12.18
CA SER A 72 15.52 12.62 12.11
C SER A 72 14.67 11.61 11.35
N LYS A 73 13.36 11.57 11.61
CA LYS A 73 12.45 10.65 10.95
C LYS A 73 12.24 11.00 9.48
N ILE A 74 12.28 12.28 9.13
CA ILE A 74 12.30 12.73 7.73
C ILE A 74 13.54 12.21 7.00
N ALA A 75 14.72 12.27 7.62
CA ALA A 75 15.95 11.75 7.01
C ALA A 75 15.86 10.24 6.77
N GLU A 76 15.41 9.46 7.77
CA GLU A 76 15.20 8.01 7.60
C GLU A 76 14.24 7.68 6.45
N LEU A 77 13.14 8.41 6.33
CA LEU A 77 12.14 8.16 5.29
C LEU A 77 12.64 8.57 3.90
N ARG A 78 13.50 9.59 3.80
CA ARG A 78 14.20 9.94 2.56
C ARG A 78 15.15 8.83 2.12
N ASP A 79 15.96 8.31 3.04
CA ASP A 79 16.86 7.20 2.76
C ASP A 79 16.09 5.96 2.29
N VAL A 80 14.96 5.66 2.95
CA VAL A 80 14.07 4.57 2.51
C VAL A 80 13.54 4.83 1.10
N LYS A 81 13.05 6.04 0.81
CA LYS A 81 12.54 6.40 -0.52
C LYS A 81 13.61 6.21 -1.59
N ASP A 82 14.81 6.73 -1.37
CA ASP A 82 15.90 6.69 -2.34
C ASP A 82 16.36 5.24 -2.59
N ASN A 83 16.45 4.42 -1.54
CA ASN A 83 16.68 2.98 -1.66
C ASN A 83 15.58 2.27 -2.46
N PHE A 84 14.32 2.65 -2.28
CA PHE A 84 13.20 2.08 -3.04
C PHE A 84 13.23 2.49 -4.52
N VAL A 85 13.51 3.77 -4.80
CA VAL A 85 13.62 4.28 -6.16
C VAL A 85 14.77 3.58 -6.89
N GLN A 86 15.92 3.41 -6.24
CA GLN A 86 17.06 2.70 -6.81
C GLN A 86 16.73 1.22 -7.10
N LYS A 87 15.98 0.57 -6.21
CA LYS A 87 15.71 -0.87 -6.29
C LYS A 87 14.54 -1.25 -7.20
N TYR A 88 13.50 -0.43 -7.23
CA TYR A 88 12.22 -0.76 -7.86
C TYR A 88 11.80 0.25 -8.94
N GLY A 89 12.38 1.44 -8.97
CA GLY A 89 12.04 2.52 -9.90
C GLY A 89 11.23 3.64 -9.24
N ALA A 90 10.98 4.72 -9.98
CA ALA A 90 10.25 5.89 -9.48
C ALA A 90 8.74 5.87 -9.75
N ASP A 91 8.25 4.88 -10.49
CA ASP A 91 6.83 4.71 -10.77
C ASP A 91 6.17 3.90 -9.65
N ALA A 92 5.26 4.53 -8.89
CA ALA A 92 4.62 3.87 -7.76
C ALA A 92 3.79 2.65 -8.16
N HIS A 93 3.17 2.64 -9.33
CA HIS A 93 2.38 1.50 -9.79
C HIS A 93 3.27 0.30 -10.08
N VAL A 94 4.36 0.53 -10.83
CA VAL A 94 5.40 -0.49 -11.08
C VAL A 94 6.03 -0.99 -9.78
N VAL A 95 6.26 -0.09 -8.82
CA VAL A 95 6.81 -0.45 -7.51
C VAL A 95 5.83 -1.31 -6.72
N THR A 96 4.53 -0.94 -6.69
CA THR A 96 3.48 -1.77 -6.07
C THR A 96 3.50 -3.17 -6.68
N GLU A 97 3.43 -3.29 -7.99
CA GLU A 97 3.41 -4.59 -8.68
C GLU A 97 4.64 -5.44 -8.33
N LYS A 98 5.84 -4.85 -8.34
CA LYS A 98 7.08 -5.54 -7.94
C LYS A 98 7.06 -6.01 -6.50
N ILE A 99 6.47 -5.23 -5.59
CA ILE A 99 6.31 -5.62 -4.18
C ILE A 99 5.34 -6.78 -4.07
N LEU A 100 4.17 -6.70 -4.73
CA LEU A 100 3.14 -7.74 -4.71
C LEU A 100 3.69 -9.08 -5.21
N ASN A 101 4.39 -9.07 -6.34
CA ASN A 101 5.08 -10.25 -6.87
C ASN A 101 6.10 -10.83 -5.87
N LYS A 102 6.79 -9.96 -5.10
CA LYS A 102 7.80 -10.38 -4.13
C LYS A 102 7.23 -10.96 -2.83
N ILE A 103 5.99 -10.66 -2.50
CA ILE A 103 5.29 -11.22 -1.33
C ILE A 103 4.39 -12.42 -1.69
N ASP A 104 4.39 -12.83 -2.95
CA ASP A 104 3.69 -14.03 -3.45
C ASP A 104 2.19 -14.02 -3.14
N VAL A 105 1.53 -12.89 -3.43
CA VAL A 105 0.06 -12.79 -3.37
C VAL A 105 -0.57 -13.42 -4.61
N SER A 106 -1.84 -13.83 -4.51
CA SER A 106 -2.56 -14.41 -5.65
C SER A 106 -2.76 -13.41 -6.79
N ASN A 107 -2.85 -13.91 -8.03
CA ASN A 107 -3.11 -13.09 -9.21
C ASN A 107 -4.36 -12.22 -9.08
N SER A 108 -5.42 -12.71 -8.43
CA SER A 108 -6.64 -11.92 -8.19
C SER A 108 -6.38 -10.64 -7.36
N ILE A 109 -5.44 -10.69 -6.41
CA ILE A 109 -5.05 -9.51 -5.63
C ILE A 109 -4.28 -8.51 -6.52
N ILE A 110 -3.41 -9.03 -7.39
CA ILE A 110 -2.63 -8.22 -8.33
C ILE A 110 -3.57 -7.54 -9.34
N GLU A 111 -4.51 -8.28 -9.91
CA GLU A 111 -5.49 -7.78 -10.88
C GLU A 111 -6.35 -6.65 -10.28
N ILE A 112 -6.90 -6.84 -9.08
CA ILE A 112 -7.69 -5.79 -8.40
C ILE A 112 -6.85 -4.55 -8.13
N THR A 113 -5.59 -4.73 -7.72
CA THR A 113 -4.68 -3.61 -7.46
C THR A 113 -4.32 -2.86 -8.75
N ASN A 114 -4.22 -3.58 -9.87
CA ASN A 114 -3.80 -3.02 -11.14
C ASN A 114 -4.94 -2.53 -12.04
N SER A 115 -6.19 -2.67 -11.61
CA SER A 115 -7.37 -2.22 -12.32
C SER A 115 -7.48 -0.69 -12.22
N ASN A 116 -6.81 0.02 -13.13
CA ASN A 116 -6.96 1.47 -13.35
C ASN A 116 -7.99 1.76 -14.44
#